data_AF-A0A7X2V5A3-F1
#
_entry.id   AF-A0A7X2V5A3-F1
#
_cell.length_a   1.000
_cell.length_b   1.000
_cell.length_c   1.000
_cell.angle_alpha   90.00
_cell.angle_beta   90.00
_cell.angle_gamma   90.00
#
_symmetry.space_group_name_H-M   'P 1'
#
loop_
_entity.id
_entity.type
_entity.pdbx_description
1 polymer ?
#
loop_
_entity_poly.entity_id
_entity_poly.type
_entity_poly.pdbx_seq_one_letter_code
_entity_poly.pdbx_strand_id
1 'polypeptide(L)' 'MVNTFNESAIATYLKTSGEEWCEKLGAGDLDEVGRAKIEGRIDAIRGMLERFELGEFECEHIKRKL' A
#
# COMPACT_ATOMS: atom_id res chain seq x y z
N MET A 1 -0.50 26.33 14.50
CA MET A 1 0.43 25.28 14.01
C MET A 1 -0.35 23.97 13.93
N VAL A 2 -1.04 23.75 12.81
CA VAL A 2 -1.73 22.47 12.48
C VAL A 2 -1.14 21.91 11.19
N ASN A 3 0.11 22.27 10.87
CA ASN A 3 0.75 21.96 9.58
C ASN A 3 1.80 20.84 9.68
N THR A 4 1.87 20.15 10.81
CA THR A 4 2.76 19.02 11.08
C THR A 4 1.98 17.88 11.73
N PHE A 5 0.91 17.42 11.08
CA PHE A 5 0.65 15.98 11.17
C PHE A 5 1.88 15.31 10.56
N ASN A 6 2.78 14.90 11.44
CA ASN A 6 4.14 14.46 11.19
C ASN A 6 4.22 13.59 9.93
N GLU A 7 5.00 13.99 8.92
CA GLU A 7 5.21 13.22 7.69
C GLU A 7 5.58 11.77 8.01
N SER A 8 6.31 11.53 9.10
CA SER A 8 6.61 10.18 9.59
C SER A 8 5.38 9.41 10.05
N ALA A 9 4.38 10.07 10.67
CA ALA A 9 3.12 9.45 11.05
C ALA A 9 2.27 9.10 9.82
N ILE A 10 2.27 9.96 8.79
CA ILE A 10 1.60 9.67 7.52
C ILE A 10 2.28 8.51 6.80
N ALA A 11 3.61 8.53 6.70
CA ALA A 11 4.40 7.45 6.12
C ALA A 11 4.16 6.12 6.83
N THR A 12 4.16 6.13 8.17
CA THR A 12 3.88 4.95 8.99
C THR A 12 2.48 4.42 8.73
N TYR A 13 1.47 5.30 8.77
CA TYR A 13 0.08 4.91 8.50
C TYR A 13 -0.09 4.29 7.11
N LEU A 14 0.50 4.91 6.08
CA LEU A 14 0.44 4.41 4.71
C LEU A 14 1.13 3.05 4.56
N LYS A 15 2.30 2.87 5.17
CA LYS A 15 3.02 1.60 5.13
C LYS A 15 2.25 0.49 5.84
N THR A 16 1.78 0.73 7.06
CA THR A 16 0.97 -0.23 7.82
C THR A 16 -0.32 -0.58 7.07
N SER A 17 -1.00 0.42 6.50
CA SER A 17 -2.17 0.16 5.65
C SER A 17 -1.82 -0.71 4.44
N GLY A 18 -0.67 -0.43 3.81
CA GLY A 18 -0.16 -1.21 2.68
C GLY A 18 0.08 -2.67 3.06
N GLU A 19 0.76 -2.90 4.19
CA GLU A 19 1.04 -4.23 4.73
C GLU A 19 -0.24 -5.02 4.99
N GLU A 20 -1.25 -4.41 5.64
CA GLU A 20 -2.55 -5.04 5.87
C GLU A 20 -3.26 -5.44 4.57
N TRP A 21 -3.19 -4.61 3.52
CA TRP A 21 -3.75 -4.95 2.22
C TRP A 21 -2.95 -6.06 1.54
N CYS A 22 -1.62 -6.07 1.70
CA CYS A 22 -0.76 -7.10 1.17
C CYS A 22 -1.05 -8.46 1.83
N GLU A 23 -1.20 -8.51 3.16
CA GLU A 23 -1.59 -9.71 3.89
C GLU A 23 -2.94 -10.26 3.41
N LYS A 24 -3.93 -9.37 3.21
CA LYS A 24 -5.24 -9.77 2.63
C LYS A 24 -5.10 -10.35 1.22
N LEU A 25 -4.19 -9.81 0.42
CA LEU A 25 -3.90 -10.33 -0.92
C LEU A 25 -3.25 -11.73 -0.87
N GLY A 26 -2.40 -11.98 0.13
CA GLY A 26 -1.72 -13.26 0.36
C GLY A 26 -2.62 -14.36 0.92
N ALA A 27 -3.71 -14.02 1.61
CA ALA A 27 -4.64 -14.97 2.23
C ALA A 27 -5.38 -15.90 1.24
N GLY A 28 -5.38 -15.58 -0.06
CA GLY A 28 -5.75 -16.52 -1.13
C GLY A 28 -7.25 -16.72 -1.39
N ASP A 29 -8.15 -16.29 -0.49
CA ASP A 29 -9.61 -16.47 -0.62
C ASP A 29 -10.30 -15.30 -1.36
N LEU A 30 -9.68 -14.78 -2.42
CA LEU A 30 -10.21 -13.65 -3.20
C LEU A 30 -10.63 -14.08 -4.59
N ASP A 31 -11.81 -13.64 -5.03
CA ASP A 31 -12.20 -13.68 -6.43
C ASP A 31 -11.36 -12.70 -7.27
N GLU A 32 -11.40 -12.84 -8.60
CA GLU A 32 -10.59 -12.01 -9.50
C GLU A 32 -10.85 -10.50 -9.29
N VAL A 33 -12.11 -10.13 -9.06
CA VAL A 33 -12.52 -8.74 -8.82
C VAL A 33 -12.00 -8.23 -7.47
N GLY A 34 -12.11 -9.04 -6.41
CA GLY A 34 -11.61 -8.71 -5.08
C GLY A 34 -10.09 -8.57 -5.06
N ARG A 35 -9.40 -9.46 -5.77
CA ARG A 35 -7.96 -9.39 -5.99
C ARG A 35 -7.55 -8.09 -6.67
N ALA A 36 -8.16 -7.77 -7.82
CA ALA A 36 -7.86 -6.54 -8.57
C ALA A 36 -8.11 -5.26 -7.76
N LYS A 37 -9.16 -5.24 -6.93
CA LYS A 37 -9.44 -4.11 -6.02
C LYS A 37 -8.36 -3.92 -4.97
N ILE A 38 -7.84 -5.00 -4.40
CA ILE A 38 -6.79 -4.95 -3.39
C ILE A 38 -5.45 -4.55 -4.02
N GLU A 39 -5.09 -5.12 -5.18
CA GLU A 39 -3.90 -4.73 -5.93
C GLU A 39 -3.93 -3.23 -6.27
N GLY A 40 -5.08 -2.70 -6.73
CA GLY A 40 -5.24 -1.27 -7.00
C GLY A 40 -5.10 -0.37 -5.77
N ARG A 41 -5.50 -0.84 -4.58
CA ARG A 41 -5.29 -0.10 -3.32
C ARG A 41 -3.82 -0.05 -2.93
N ILE A 42 -3.12 -1.19 -3.07
CA ILE A 42 -1.68 -1.29 -2.82
C ILE A 42 -0.90 -0.36 -3.76
N ASP A 43 -1.22 -0.36 -5.06
CA ASP A 43 -0.59 0.52 -6.03
C ASP A 43 -0.85 2.01 -5.73
N ALA A 44 -2.06 2.37 -5.27
CA ALA A 44 -2.34 3.74 -4.85
C ALA A 44 -1.51 4.17 -3.63
N ILE A 45 -1.33 3.27 -2.65
CA ILE A 45 -0.47 3.52 -1.48
C ILE A 45 0.99 3.69 -1.91
N ARG A 46 1.50 2.80 -2.77
CA ARG A 46 2.85 2.92 -3.34
C ARG A 46 3.02 4.27 -4.06
N GLY A 47 2.05 4.65 -4.89
CA GLY A 47 2.07 5.92 -5.61
C GLY A 47 2.03 7.15 -4.68
N MET A 48 1.32 7.09 -3.54
CA MET A 48 1.38 8.15 -2.54
C MET A 48 2.76 8.23 -1.89
N LEU A 49 3.30 7.09 -1.45
CA LEU A 49 4.61 7.05 -0.81
C LEU A 49 5.72 7.57 -1.73
N GLU A 50 5.70 7.19 -3.00
CA GLU A 50 6.64 7.66 -4.02
C GLU A 50 6.47 9.16 -4.31
N ARG A 51 5.23 9.62 -4.56
CA ARG A 51 4.96 11.02 -4.91
C ARG A 51 5.36 12.01 -3.82
N PHE A 52 5.26 11.60 -2.56
CA PHE A 52 5.57 12.45 -1.41
C PHE A 52 6.93 12.12 -0.78
N GLU A 53 7.75 11.28 -1.43
CA GLU A 53 9.08 10.87 -0.96
C GLU A 53 9.06 10.29 0.48
N LEU A 54 7.98 9.59 0.84
CA LEU A 54 7.74 9.02 2.17
C LEU A 54 8.34 7.61 2.36
N GLY A 55 9.20 7.21 1.42
CA GLY A 55 9.92 5.93 1.39
C GLY A 55 9.26 4.87 0.51
N GLU A 56 9.85 3.68 0.51
CA GLU A 56 9.43 2.57 -0.36
C GLU A 56 8.45 1.61 0.35
N PHE A 57 7.60 0.98 -0.44
CA PHE A 57 6.69 -0.08 -0.01
C PHE A 57 6.57 -1.13 -1.13
N GLU A 58 6.80 -2.40 -0.78
CA GLU A 58 6.69 -3.53 -1.69
C GLU A 58 5.74 -4.57 -1.13
N CYS A 59 4.99 -5.23 -2.01
CA CYS A 59 4.09 -6.33 -1.66
C CYS A 59 4.46 -7.56 -2.49
N GLU A 60 4.99 -8.61 -1.84
CA GLU A 60 5.45 -9.83 -2.50
C GLU A 60 4.35 -10.60 -3.22
N HIS A 61 3.09 -10.40 -2.82
CA HIS A 61 1.92 -11.03 -3.43
C HIS A 61 1.50 -10.40 -4.77
N ILE A 62 2.03 -9.22 -5.08
CA ILE A 62 1.91 -8.58 -6.39
C ILE A 62 3.11 -9.05 -7.23
N LYS A 63 2.89 -10.10 -8.04
CA LYS A 63 3.87 -10.48 -9.05
C LYS A 63 3.97 -9.34 -10.07
N ARG A 64 5.03 -8.53 -10.00
CA ARG A 64 5.35 -7.55 -11.06
C ARG A 64 5.39 -8.31 -12.38
N LYS A 65 4.49 -7.97 -13.32
CA LYS A 65 4.71 -8.34 -14.73
C LYS A 65 5.94 -7.55 -15.16
N LEU A 66 7.07 -8.26 -15.31
CA LEU A 66 8.21 -7.80 -16.08
C LEU A 66 7.77 -7.51 -17.52
#